data_AF-A0A6C0LKP9-F1
#
_entry.id   AF-A0A6C0LKP9-F1
#
_cell.length_a   1.000
_cell.length_b   1.000
_cell.length_c   1.000
_cell.angle_alpha   90.00
_cell.angle_beta   90.00
_cell.angle_gamma   90.00
#
_symmetry.space_group_name_H-M   'P 1'
#
loop_
_entity.id
_entity.type
_entity.pdbx_description
1 polymer ?
#
loop_
_entity_poly.entity_id
_entity_poly.type
_entity_poly.pdbx_seq_one_letter_code
_entity_poly.pdbx_strand_id
1 'polypeptide(L)'
;MLSGLSKTRFEIVNKLSRSKKNITESDPDVDFTISLSDNIRLIDPGIEPICTTCKYMIDDILDIRKSKIISGEYSILMYSVCSIALKPFLLFKLTKHNDKCLLPTLTLDKTGEIPVVDDMIYQGMIPDENILVYEFNYTDSDVKKISSSDDDIIVSVDDIINQKHAFNYKIDEDVISLFLKYEQLIYLQDDMGELVETPMTAYRGEYYKMVGVLAGLGTPRSGPYSSLGPYFKFADHARALRFGVVSLNGKPQYVGDEKITREETPVFTKGGLVKYMLFLGNTKVLLNLSSDPDDDSSESIRLAESRLFIKDTMKLRDSAGKWASKYDSIMQPLITIYDSESKRDRQLDPQVVVKEFRQQHPIQYAYLDTSKVTLDKESGFYNIKESYLE
;
A
#
# COMPACT_ATOMS: atom_id res chain seq x y z
N MET A 1 -16.16 -27.62 10.81
CA MET A 1 -15.25 -26.70 10.07
C MET A 1 -15.48 -26.69 8.55
N LEU A 2 -16.04 -27.72 7.91
CA LEU A 2 -16.32 -27.71 6.45
C LEU A 2 -17.65 -27.02 6.03
N SER A 3 -18.53 -26.67 6.97
CA SER A 3 -19.84 -26.08 6.66
C SER A 3 -19.81 -24.56 6.39
N GLY A 4 -18.86 -23.83 6.98
CA GLY A 4 -18.72 -22.37 6.81
C GLY A 4 -18.26 -21.95 5.41
N LEU A 5 -17.28 -22.67 4.85
CA LEU A 5 -16.77 -22.46 3.48
C LEU A 5 -17.84 -22.64 2.39
N SER A 6 -18.85 -23.49 2.65
CA SER A 6 -19.94 -23.69 1.69
C SER A 6 -20.91 -22.51 1.64
N LYS A 7 -21.16 -21.84 2.78
CA LYS A 7 -22.09 -20.70 2.87
C LYS A 7 -21.54 -19.45 2.18
N THR A 8 -20.29 -19.10 2.44
CA THR A 8 -19.63 -17.94 1.80
C THR A 8 -19.57 -18.10 0.29
N ARG A 9 -19.27 -19.31 -0.21
CA ARG A 9 -19.28 -19.60 -1.65
C ARG A 9 -20.69 -19.51 -2.24
N PHE A 10 -21.72 -19.98 -1.52
CA PHE A 10 -23.11 -19.92 -1.98
C PHE A 10 -23.64 -18.47 -2.02
N GLU A 11 -23.25 -17.63 -1.07
CA GLU A 11 -23.66 -16.23 -1.01
C GLU A 11 -22.97 -15.37 -2.07
N ILE A 12 -21.68 -15.60 -2.34
CA ILE A 12 -20.95 -14.96 -3.45
C ILE A 12 -21.56 -15.38 -4.80
N VAL A 13 -21.82 -16.68 -5.01
CA VAL A 13 -22.46 -17.17 -6.25
C VAL A 13 -23.88 -16.62 -6.41
N ASN A 14 -24.64 -16.49 -5.31
CA ASN A 14 -25.98 -15.92 -5.35
C ASN A 14 -25.96 -14.42 -5.67
N LYS A 15 -25.02 -13.63 -5.13
CA LYS A 15 -24.84 -12.21 -5.51
C LYS A 15 -24.44 -12.07 -6.99
N LEU A 16 -23.50 -12.90 -7.48
CA LEU A 16 -23.13 -12.95 -8.90
C LEU A 16 -24.32 -13.34 -9.81
N SER A 17 -25.21 -14.21 -9.34
CA SER A 17 -26.41 -14.62 -10.10
C SER A 17 -27.51 -13.55 -10.13
N ARG A 18 -27.61 -12.69 -9.10
CA ARG A 18 -28.59 -11.59 -9.03
C ARG A 18 -28.25 -10.42 -9.95
N SER A 19 -26.98 -10.28 -10.34
CA SER A 19 -26.52 -9.33 -11.37
C SER A 19 -27.05 -9.64 -12.79
N LYS A 20 -27.61 -10.84 -13.04
CA LYS A 20 -28.13 -11.23 -14.37
C LYS A 20 -29.51 -10.65 -14.73
N LYS A 21 -30.16 -9.84 -13.87
CA LYS A 21 -31.42 -9.19 -14.26
C LYS A 21 -31.13 -7.85 -14.94
N ASN A 22 -31.16 -7.90 -16.29
CA ASN A 22 -31.21 -6.79 -17.24
C ASN A 22 -30.00 -5.85 -17.22
N ILE A 23 -28.81 -6.39 -17.46
CA ILE A 23 -27.68 -5.61 -17.96
C ILE A 23 -27.76 -5.70 -19.49
N THR A 24 -28.30 -4.66 -20.12
CA THR A 24 -27.93 -4.30 -21.50
C THR A 24 -26.40 -4.27 -21.56
N GLU A 25 -25.78 -4.90 -22.55
CA GLU A 25 -24.31 -4.88 -22.76
C GLU A 25 -23.76 -3.46 -22.58
N SER A 26 -23.32 -3.15 -21.37
CA SER A 26 -22.80 -1.85 -20.98
C SER A 26 -21.40 -2.10 -20.48
N ASP A 27 -20.46 -1.52 -21.22
CA ASP A 27 -19.05 -1.26 -20.90
C ASP A 27 -18.27 -2.40 -20.21
N PRO A 28 -17.28 -3.05 -20.88
CA PRO A 28 -16.43 -4.06 -20.25
C PRO A 28 -15.57 -3.56 -19.08
N ASP A 29 -15.59 -2.25 -18.77
CA ASP A 29 -14.82 -1.59 -17.71
C ASP A 29 -15.61 -1.34 -16.41
N VAL A 30 -16.59 -2.19 -16.06
CA VAL A 30 -17.23 -2.11 -14.74
C VAL A 30 -16.22 -2.53 -13.67
N ASP A 31 -15.75 -1.56 -12.88
CA ASP A 31 -14.87 -1.79 -11.74
C ASP A 31 -15.62 -2.51 -10.62
N PHE A 32 -15.07 -3.64 -10.15
CA PHE A 32 -15.71 -4.51 -9.15
C PHE A 32 -15.30 -4.14 -7.71
N THR A 33 -15.15 -2.85 -7.40
CA THR A 33 -14.88 -2.41 -6.03
C THR A 33 -16.13 -2.62 -5.19
N ILE A 34 -16.02 -3.50 -4.18
CA ILE A 34 -17.04 -3.73 -3.16
C ILE A 34 -16.61 -2.94 -1.92
N SER A 35 -17.57 -2.41 -1.16
CA SER A 35 -17.26 -1.72 0.09
C SER A 35 -16.44 -2.58 1.05
N LEU A 36 -15.36 -1.99 1.55
CA LEU A 36 -14.36 -2.68 2.35
C LEU A 36 -14.93 -3.08 3.73
N SER A 37 -15.76 -2.22 4.31
CA SER A 37 -16.52 -2.47 5.55
C SER A 37 -17.39 -3.75 5.46
N ASP A 38 -18.04 -3.97 4.31
CA ASP A 38 -18.82 -5.17 4.04
C ASP A 38 -17.91 -6.40 3.90
N ASN A 39 -16.73 -6.26 3.29
CA ASN A 39 -15.81 -7.38 3.05
C ASN A 39 -15.10 -7.88 4.31
N ILE A 40 -14.65 -7.00 5.21
CA ILE A 40 -13.99 -7.42 6.46
C ILE A 40 -14.94 -8.31 7.27
N ARG A 41 -16.22 -7.91 7.39
CA ARG A 41 -17.26 -8.68 8.08
C ARG A 41 -17.63 -9.98 7.36
N LEU A 42 -17.51 -10.03 6.03
CA LEU A 42 -17.77 -11.25 5.24
C LEU A 42 -16.64 -12.28 5.37
N ILE A 43 -15.39 -11.81 5.46
CA ILE A 43 -14.21 -12.69 5.54
C ILE A 43 -14.03 -13.22 6.96
N ASP A 44 -14.33 -12.41 7.98
CA ASP A 44 -14.27 -12.82 9.38
C ASP A 44 -15.28 -12.02 10.24
N PRO A 45 -16.51 -12.55 10.43
CA PRO A 45 -17.63 -11.83 11.06
C PRO A 45 -17.44 -11.57 12.57
N GLY A 46 -16.36 -12.03 13.18
CA GLY A 46 -16.02 -11.78 14.58
C GLY A 46 -14.97 -10.68 14.79
N ILE A 47 -14.54 -9.97 13.74
CA ILE A 47 -13.52 -8.93 13.85
C ILE A 47 -14.14 -7.64 14.39
N GLU A 48 -13.79 -7.31 15.63
CA GLU A 48 -13.87 -5.94 16.14
C GLU A 48 -12.48 -5.28 16.03
N PRO A 49 -12.40 -3.98 15.68
CA PRO A 49 -11.15 -3.23 15.77
C PRO A 49 -10.55 -3.36 17.17
N ILE A 50 -9.22 -3.52 17.25
CA ILE A 50 -8.54 -3.70 18.55
C ILE A 50 -8.66 -2.44 19.41
N CYS A 51 -8.75 -1.28 18.77
CA CYS A 51 -8.92 0.02 19.41
C CYS A 51 -9.92 0.82 18.58
N THR A 52 -11.03 1.24 19.20
CA THR A 52 -12.07 2.05 18.54
C THR A 52 -12.00 3.52 18.91
N THR A 53 -11.24 3.89 19.94
CA THR A 53 -11.11 5.26 20.44
C THR A 53 -9.64 5.63 20.55
N CYS A 54 -9.22 6.64 19.78
CA CYS A 54 -7.88 7.19 19.85
C CYS A 54 -7.93 8.72 19.87
N LYS A 55 -6.95 9.34 20.53
CA LYS A 55 -6.67 10.76 20.46
C LYS A 55 -5.57 11.00 19.41
N TYR A 56 -5.76 11.99 18.55
CA TYR A 56 -4.68 12.46 17.69
C TYR A 56 -3.81 13.47 18.47
N MET A 57 -2.50 13.23 18.50
CA MET A 57 -1.58 14.09 19.26
C MET A 57 -1.46 15.52 18.72
N ILE A 58 -1.93 15.79 17.50
CA ILE A 58 -1.93 17.14 16.91
C ILE A 58 -2.63 18.17 17.82
N ASP A 59 -3.65 17.75 18.56
CA ASP A 59 -4.41 18.63 19.47
C ASP A 59 -3.52 19.37 20.48
N ASP A 60 -2.36 18.81 20.80
CA ASP A 60 -1.41 19.39 21.76
C ASP A 60 -0.65 20.60 21.20
N ILE A 61 -0.66 20.79 19.88
CA ILE A 61 0.07 21.87 19.18
C ILE A 61 -0.84 22.86 18.42
N LEU A 62 -2.16 22.61 18.40
CA LEU A 62 -3.11 23.47 17.69
C LEU A 62 -3.51 24.72 18.48
N ASP A 63 -3.56 25.86 17.79
CA ASP A 63 -4.22 27.08 18.26
C ASP A 63 -5.58 27.24 17.58
N ILE A 64 -6.65 27.20 18.36
CA ILE A 64 -8.03 27.33 17.85
C ILE A 64 -8.51 28.79 17.76
N ARG A 65 -7.70 29.76 18.25
CA ARG A 65 -8.13 31.16 18.36
C ARG A 65 -8.08 31.83 16.98
N LYS A 66 -9.25 32.18 16.46
CA LYS A 66 -9.39 32.93 15.20
C LYS A 66 -8.52 34.19 15.13
N SER A 67 -8.35 34.90 16.25
CA SER A 67 -7.52 36.11 16.32
C SER A 67 -6.05 35.91 15.94
N LYS A 68 -5.57 34.67 15.86
CA LYS A 68 -4.22 34.31 15.45
C LYS A 68 -4.07 34.13 13.93
N ILE A 69 -5.18 33.94 13.23
CA ILE A 69 -5.20 33.90 11.77
C ILE A 69 -5.10 35.35 11.28
N ILE A 70 -4.00 35.68 10.61
CA ILE A 70 -3.76 37.00 10.01
C ILE A 70 -3.92 36.91 8.50
N SER A 71 -4.02 38.05 7.81
CA SER A 71 -3.94 38.05 6.34
C SER A 71 -2.55 37.59 5.90
N GLY A 72 -2.48 36.69 4.91
CA GLY A 72 -1.21 36.12 4.44
C GLY A 72 -1.39 34.82 3.68
N GLU A 73 -0.27 34.20 3.31
CA GLU A 73 -0.24 32.87 2.71
C GLU A 73 -0.18 31.80 3.79
N TYR A 74 -1.01 30.77 3.65
CA TYR A 74 -1.10 29.63 4.56
C TYR A 74 -0.99 28.33 3.78
N SER A 75 -0.30 27.36 4.36
CA SER A 75 -0.40 25.96 3.90
C SER A 75 -1.57 25.27 4.60
N ILE A 76 -2.19 24.31 3.93
CA ILE A 76 -3.34 23.55 4.45
C ILE A 76 -2.89 22.12 4.73
N LEU A 77 -2.94 21.71 6.00
CA LEU A 77 -2.77 20.33 6.41
C LEU A 77 -4.14 19.65 6.52
N MET A 78 -4.39 18.69 5.64
CA MET A 78 -5.65 17.95 5.60
C MET A 78 -5.41 16.52 6.07
N TYR A 79 -6.11 16.09 7.12
CA TYR A 79 -5.97 14.75 7.68
C TYR A 79 -7.30 14.06 7.90
N SER A 80 -7.26 12.74 8.09
CA SER A 80 -8.37 11.93 8.58
C SER A 80 -7.83 10.80 9.44
N VAL A 81 -8.60 10.40 10.45
CA VAL A 81 -8.33 9.17 11.21
C VAL A 81 -9.16 8.03 10.63
N CYS A 82 -8.50 7.00 10.12
CA CYS A 82 -9.15 5.81 9.60
C CYS A 82 -9.26 4.76 10.70
N SER A 83 -10.47 4.43 11.17
CA SER A 83 -10.73 3.59 12.36
C SER A 83 -11.26 2.18 12.05
N ILE A 84 -11.22 1.80 10.78
CA ILE A 84 -11.91 0.62 10.19
C ILE A 84 -10.96 -0.54 9.91
N ALA A 85 -9.65 -0.31 10.05
CA ALA A 85 -8.62 -1.32 9.91
C ALA A 85 -8.34 -2.03 11.25
N LEU A 86 -7.27 -2.82 11.31
CA LEU A 86 -6.89 -3.54 12.53
C LEU A 86 -6.69 -2.59 13.73
N LYS A 87 -6.10 -1.42 13.46
CA LYS A 87 -5.86 -0.33 14.40
C LYS A 87 -6.15 0.99 13.69
N PRO A 88 -6.55 2.06 14.40
CA PRO A 88 -6.73 3.35 13.80
C PRO A 88 -5.40 3.92 13.30
N PHE A 89 -5.42 4.68 12.20
CA PHE A 89 -4.21 5.30 11.63
C PHE A 89 -4.53 6.60 10.90
N LEU A 90 -3.49 7.39 10.69
CA LEU A 90 -3.56 8.71 10.08
C LEU A 90 -3.43 8.63 8.55
N LEU A 91 -4.31 9.35 7.87
CA LEU A 91 -4.26 9.62 6.44
C LEU A 91 -4.15 11.12 6.24
N PHE A 92 -3.36 11.52 5.24
CA PHE A 92 -3.22 12.90 4.82
C PHE A 92 -3.56 13.04 3.35
N LYS A 93 -4.15 14.17 2.98
CA LYS A 93 -4.38 14.52 1.59
C LYS A 93 -3.34 15.55 1.17
N LEU A 94 -2.58 15.25 0.13
CA LEU A 94 -1.61 16.16 -0.49
C LEU A 94 -2.00 16.44 -1.94
N THR A 95 -1.64 17.61 -2.44
CA THR A 95 -1.86 18.01 -3.83
C THR A 95 -0.64 17.64 -4.68
N LYS A 96 -0.89 17.04 -5.84
CA LYS A 96 0.11 16.68 -6.84
C LYS A 96 0.42 17.92 -7.68
N HIS A 97 1.70 18.24 -7.79
CA HIS A 97 2.20 19.26 -8.70
C HIS A 97 3.50 18.75 -9.32
N ASN A 98 3.49 18.56 -10.64
CA ASN A 98 4.57 17.89 -11.38
C ASN A 98 4.83 16.47 -10.82
N ASP A 99 6.06 16.17 -10.41
CA ASP A 99 6.48 14.88 -9.84
C ASP A 99 6.44 14.87 -8.30
N LYS A 100 5.82 15.87 -7.67
CA LYS A 100 5.82 16.07 -6.22
C LYS A 100 4.41 16.14 -5.61
N CYS A 101 4.34 15.83 -4.32
CA CYS A 101 3.19 16.02 -3.46
C CYS A 101 3.51 17.09 -2.41
N LEU A 102 2.66 18.12 -2.32
CA LEU A 102 2.80 19.24 -1.39
C LEU A 102 1.52 19.45 -0.58
N LEU A 103 1.63 20.24 0.48
CA LEU A 103 0.47 20.84 1.14
C LEU A 103 -0.10 21.93 0.21
N PRO A 104 -1.40 21.94 -0.09
CA PRO A 104 -1.98 23.04 -0.85
C PRO A 104 -1.84 24.36 -0.08
N THR A 105 -1.74 25.46 -0.82
CA THR A 105 -1.63 26.80 -0.26
C THR A 105 -2.88 27.62 -0.52
N LEU A 106 -3.19 28.54 0.38
CA LEU A 106 -4.25 29.53 0.23
C LEU A 106 -3.76 30.90 0.69
N THR A 107 -4.34 31.95 0.11
CA THR A 107 -4.09 33.33 0.56
C THR A 107 -5.33 33.86 1.26
N LEU A 108 -5.14 34.42 2.46
CA LEU A 108 -6.19 35.07 3.25
C LEU A 108 -6.09 36.58 3.15
N ASP A 109 -7.21 37.22 2.79
CA ASP A 109 -7.31 38.68 2.71
C ASP A 109 -7.68 39.32 4.05
N LYS A 110 -8.25 38.55 5.00
CA LYS A 110 -8.79 39.07 6.25
C LYS A 110 -8.31 38.30 7.47
N THR A 111 -7.80 39.05 8.45
CA THR A 111 -7.49 38.55 9.79
C THR A 111 -8.74 38.03 10.49
N GLY A 112 -8.66 36.86 11.12
CA GLY A 112 -9.74 36.26 11.90
C GLY A 112 -10.75 35.44 11.10
N GLU A 113 -10.61 35.37 9.78
CA GLU A 113 -11.46 34.56 8.91
C GLU A 113 -10.92 33.14 8.81
N ILE A 114 -11.78 32.14 9.09
CA ILE A 114 -11.45 30.74 8.84
C ILE A 114 -11.92 30.44 7.41
N PRO A 115 -11.01 30.10 6.47
CA PRO A 115 -11.43 29.78 5.12
C PRO A 115 -12.25 28.48 5.13
N VAL A 116 -13.28 28.43 4.30
CA VAL A 116 -14.03 27.20 4.04
C VAL A 116 -13.25 26.41 3.01
N VAL A 117 -12.91 25.16 3.34
CA VAL A 117 -12.18 24.23 2.46
C VAL A 117 -13.08 23.01 2.27
N ASP A 118 -13.80 22.97 1.15
CA ASP A 118 -14.77 21.92 0.80
C ASP A 118 -15.70 21.54 1.99
N ASP A 119 -15.92 20.25 2.20
CA ASP A 119 -16.67 19.67 3.31
C ASP A 119 -15.77 19.35 4.54
N MET A 120 -14.63 20.01 4.67
CA MET A 120 -13.67 19.74 5.74
C MET A 120 -13.94 20.55 7.00
N ILE A 121 -13.58 19.98 8.14
CA ILE A 121 -13.78 20.57 9.47
C ILE A 121 -12.48 21.23 9.89
N TYR A 122 -12.50 22.54 10.13
CA TYR A 122 -11.35 23.26 10.69
C TYR A 122 -11.07 22.80 12.13
N GLN A 123 -9.84 22.37 12.40
CA GLN A 123 -9.40 21.86 13.70
C GLN A 123 -8.55 22.87 14.46
N GLY A 124 -7.84 23.75 13.76
CA GLY A 124 -6.93 24.73 14.37
C GLY A 124 -5.84 25.17 13.41
N MET A 125 -4.84 25.87 13.96
CA MET A 125 -3.64 26.25 13.20
C MET A 125 -2.37 25.90 13.96
N ILE A 126 -1.26 25.72 13.24
CA ILE A 126 0.09 25.64 13.80
C ILE A 126 0.73 27.03 13.61
N PRO A 127 0.78 27.88 14.67
CA PRO A 127 1.11 29.29 14.51
C PRO A 127 2.51 29.56 13.95
N ASP A 128 3.49 28.76 14.34
CA ASP A 128 4.89 28.96 13.96
C ASP A 128 5.16 28.63 12.48
N GLU A 129 4.23 27.96 11.81
CA GLU A 129 4.36 27.49 10.43
C GLU A 129 3.37 28.13 9.45
N ASN A 130 2.43 28.96 9.94
CA ASN A 130 1.28 29.43 9.16
C ASN A 130 0.55 28.26 8.45
N ILE A 131 0.27 27.19 9.20
CA ILE A 131 -0.47 26.03 8.70
C ILE A 131 -1.87 26.03 9.29
N LEU A 132 -2.88 25.95 8.44
CA LEU A 132 -4.25 25.69 8.85
C LEU A 132 -4.53 24.19 8.76
N VAL A 133 -5.19 23.65 9.78
CA VAL A 133 -5.41 22.20 9.93
C VAL A 133 -6.88 21.89 9.76
N TYR A 134 -7.16 20.94 8.88
CA TYR A 134 -8.51 20.49 8.53
C TYR A 134 -8.61 18.97 8.63
N GLU A 135 -9.72 18.51 9.19
CA GLU A 135 -10.12 17.12 9.17
C GLU A 135 -11.10 16.89 8.01
N PHE A 136 -10.83 15.92 7.14
CA PHE A 136 -11.78 15.47 6.14
C PHE A 136 -12.39 14.13 6.56
N ASN A 137 -13.64 13.90 6.18
CA ASN A 137 -14.29 12.63 6.45
C ASN A 137 -13.84 11.58 5.43
N TYR A 138 -12.90 10.72 5.81
CA TYR A 138 -12.58 9.53 5.03
C TYR A 138 -13.69 8.49 5.23
N THR A 139 -14.70 8.53 4.37
CA THR A 139 -15.79 7.56 4.41
C THR A 139 -15.38 6.24 3.76
N ASP A 140 -15.50 5.18 4.55
CA ASP A 140 -15.15 3.76 4.34
C ASP A 140 -15.94 3.03 3.21
N SER A 141 -16.41 3.75 2.20
CA SER A 141 -17.16 3.08 1.14
C SER A 141 -16.24 2.44 0.12
N ASP A 142 -15.18 3.10 -0.36
CA ASP A 142 -14.42 2.57 -1.50
C ASP A 142 -12.91 2.83 -1.42
N VAL A 143 -12.13 1.81 -1.77
CA VAL A 143 -10.71 1.99 -2.09
C VAL A 143 -10.62 2.95 -3.27
N LYS A 144 -9.92 4.07 -3.12
CA LYS A 144 -9.93 5.14 -4.13
C LYS A 144 -9.06 4.77 -5.33
N LYS A 145 -9.64 4.79 -6.53
CA LYS A 145 -8.86 4.82 -7.78
C LYS A 145 -8.10 6.13 -7.85
N ILE A 146 -6.82 6.07 -8.17
CA ILE A 146 -6.00 7.24 -8.48
C ILE A 146 -5.45 7.14 -9.90
N SER A 147 -5.45 8.28 -10.57
CA SER A 147 -5.00 8.51 -11.94
C SER A 147 -3.91 9.57 -11.99
N SER A 148 -3.29 9.71 -13.16
CA SER A 148 -2.38 10.82 -13.43
C SER A 148 -3.09 12.19 -13.33
N SER A 149 -4.37 12.25 -13.74
CA SER A 149 -5.19 13.46 -13.82
C SER A 149 -5.81 13.93 -12.50
N ASP A 150 -5.84 13.10 -11.46
CA ASP A 150 -6.31 13.55 -10.14
C ASP A 150 -5.42 14.70 -9.64
N ASP A 151 -5.97 15.66 -8.89
CA ASP A 151 -5.13 16.70 -8.26
C ASP A 151 -4.59 16.22 -6.91
N ASP A 152 -5.31 15.36 -6.21
CA ASP A 152 -4.99 14.96 -4.84
C ASP A 152 -4.58 13.48 -4.72
N ILE A 153 -3.74 13.21 -3.74
CA ILE A 153 -3.31 11.87 -3.35
C ILE A 153 -3.44 11.69 -1.83
N ILE A 154 -3.86 10.50 -1.41
CA ILE A 154 -3.90 10.11 0.00
C ILE A 154 -2.58 9.45 0.36
N VAL A 155 -1.96 9.92 1.43
CA VAL A 155 -0.68 9.44 1.94
C VAL A 155 -0.78 9.09 3.42
N SER A 156 0.03 8.13 3.85
CA SER A 156 0.21 7.80 5.26
C SER A 156 1.43 8.52 5.82
N VAL A 157 1.61 8.41 7.13
CA VAL A 157 2.85 8.84 7.80
C VAL A 157 4.08 8.10 7.23
N ASP A 158 3.95 6.81 6.92
CA ASP A 158 5.04 6.01 6.34
C ASP A 158 5.43 6.51 4.94
N ASP A 159 4.44 6.92 4.13
CA ASP A 159 4.70 7.53 2.82
C ASP A 159 5.51 8.83 2.94
N ILE A 160 5.17 9.66 3.93
CA ILE A 160 5.80 10.96 4.15
C ILE A 160 7.23 10.79 4.65
N ILE A 161 7.43 10.05 5.74
CA ILE A 161 8.70 10.04 6.47
C ILE A 161 9.66 8.98 5.93
N ASN A 162 9.17 7.75 5.73
CA ASN A 162 10.01 6.59 5.46
C ASN A 162 10.17 6.34 3.96
N GLN A 163 9.06 6.28 3.22
CA GLN A 163 9.10 6.06 1.77
C GLN A 163 9.52 7.35 1.05
N LYS A 164 9.09 8.51 1.54
CA LYS A 164 9.25 9.83 0.91
C LYS A 164 8.65 9.93 -0.49
N HIS A 165 7.73 9.02 -0.81
CA HIS A 165 6.99 9.03 -2.06
C HIS A 165 5.65 8.28 -1.87
N ALA A 166 4.68 8.60 -2.72
CA ALA A 166 3.44 7.85 -2.86
C ALA A 166 3.22 7.53 -4.35
N PHE A 167 3.12 6.24 -4.68
CA PHE A 167 3.28 5.77 -6.06
C PHE A 167 4.58 6.33 -6.69
N ASN A 168 4.47 7.02 -7.82
CA ASN A 168 5.55 7.65 -8.58
C ASN A 168 5.80 9.13 -8.19
N TYR A 169 5.06 9.68 -7.23
CA TYR A 169 5.20 11.08 -6.80
C TYR A 169 6.04 11.18 -5.53
N LYS A 170 7.04 12.06 -5.53
CA LYS A 170 7.88 12.33 -4.35
C LYS A 170 7.13 13.20 -3.35
N ILE A 171 7.30 12.97 -2.06
CA ILE A 171 6.82 13.92 -1.05
C ILE A 171 7.80 15.09 -1.01
N ASP A 172 7.28 16.32 -1.02
CA ASP A 172 8.14 17.50 -0.97
C ASP A 172 8.89 17.60 0.37
N GLU A 173 10.14 18.07 0.34
CA GLU A 173 11.01 18.10 1.52
C GLU A 173 10.48 19.02 2.63
N ASP A 174 9.70 20.05 2.29
CA ASP A 174 9.08 20.92 3.31
C ASP A 174 8.01 20.16 4.10
N VAL A 175 7.25 19.26 3.43
CA VAL A 175 6.27 18.39 4.09
C VAL A 175 6.98 17.37 4.98
N ILE A 176 8.06 16.77 4.50
CA ILE A 176 8.87 15.82 5.29
C ILE A 176 9.44 16.52 6.52
N SER A 177 10.02 17.71 6.33
CA SER A 177 10.63 18.50 7.39
C SER A 177 9.61 18.91 8.45
N LEU A 178 8.39 19.28 8.04
CA LEU A 178 7.30 19.59 8.96
C LEU A 178 6.98 18.39 9.87
N PHE A 179 6.82 17.19 9.30
CA PHE A 179 6.49 15.99 10.06
C PHE A 179 7.63 15.56 11.00
N LEU A 180 8.89 15.73 10.57
CA LEU A 180 10.05 15.49 11.42
C LEU A 180 10.19 16.52 12.55
N LYS A 181 9.75 17.77 12.32
CA LYS A 181 9.77 18.84 13.32
C LYS A 181 8.69 18.66 14.39
N TYR A 182 7.49 18.20 14.00
CA TYR A 182 6.34 18.04 14.89
C TYR A 182 5.92 16.57 14.97
N GLU A 183 6.48 15.83 15.92
CA GLU A 183 6.16 14.42 16.14
C GLU A 183 4.67 14.18 16.44
N GLN A 184 3.95 15.19 16.94
CA GLN A 184 2.51 15.16 17.18
C GLN A 184 1.71 14.91 15.90
N LEU A 185 2.28 15.18 14.73
CA LEU A 185 1.66 14.89 13.44
C LEU A 185 1.68 13.39 13.09
N ILE A 186 2.54 12.60 13.74
CA ILE A 186 2.88 11.22 13.38
C ILE A 186 2.02 10.20 14.14
N TYR A 187 1.57 10.56 15.34
CA TYR A 187 1.12 9.58 16.33
C TYR A 187 -0.34 9.73 16.75
N LEU A 188 -0.98 8.58 16.94
CA LEU A 188 -2.24 8.43 17.66
C LEU A 188 -1.95 7.81 19.03
N GLN A 189 -2.72 8.19 20.04
CA GLN A 189 -2.71 7.59 21.37
C GLN A 189 -4.03 6.88 21.65
N ASP A 190 -3.98 5.72 22.30
CA ASP A 190 -5.17 5.05 22.79
C ASP A 190 -5.69 5.70 24.10
N ASP A 191 -6.75 5.13 24.66
CA ASP A 191 -7.38 5.56 25.90
C ASP A 191 -6.50 5.39 27.15
N MET A 192 -5.45 4.57 27.06
CA MET A 192 -4.43 4.39 28.10
C MET A 192 -3.24 5.34 27.93
N GLY A 193 -3.21 6.12 26.85
CA GLY A 193 -2.10 7.02 26.50
C GLY A 193 -0.93 6.32 25.80
N GLU A 194 -1.08 5.06 25.43
CA GLU A 194 -0.06 4.31 24.69
C GLU A 194 -0.15 4.64 23.19
N LEU A 195 1.00 4.61 22.52
CA LEU A 195 1.05 4.89 21.08
C LEU A 195 0.40 3.76 20.29
N VAL A 196 -0.56 4.12 19.44
CA VAL A 196 -1.09 3.20 18.45
C VAL A 196 -0.05 3.00 17.35
N GLU A 197 0.15 1.75 16.93
CA GLU A 197 1.07 1.40 15.84
C GLU A 197 0.74 2.18 14.56
N THR A 198 1.70 2.96 14.07
CA THR A 198 1.67 3.56 12.74
C THR A 198 1.91 2.48 11.68
N PRO A 199 0.98 2.24 10.74
CA PRO A 199 1.14 1.18 9.74
C PRO A 199 2.22 1.52 8.71
N MET A 200 2.82 0.47 8.13
CA MET A 200 3.73 0.58 6.99
C MET A 200 2.94 0.65 5.68
N THR A 201 3.36 1.49 4.73
CA THR A 201 2.85 1.42 3.37
C THR A 201 3.53 0.28 2.61
N ALA A 202 2.73 -0.54 1.91
CA ALA A 202 3.24 -1.48 0.93
C ALA A 202 2.35 -1.55 -0.30
N TYR A 203 2.88 -2.14 -1.37
CA TYR A 203 2.23 -2.22 -2.66
C TYR A 203 2.11 -3.68 -3.13
N ARG A 204 1.09 -3.92 -3.95
CA ARG A 204 0.91 -5.15 -4.73
C ARG A 204 0.71 -4.74 -6.19
N GLY A 205 1.58 -5.21 -7.08
CA GLY A 205 1.39 -5.06 -8.51
C GLY A 205 0.86 -6.34 -9.14
N GLU A 206 -0.01 -6.19 -10.13
CA GLU A 206 -0.62 -7.30 -10.88
C GLU A 206 -1.17 -6.80 -12.24
N TYR A 207 -1.61 -7.73 -13.09
CA TYR A 207 -2.41 -7.42 -14.28
C TYR A 207 -3.70 -6.68 -13.91
N TYR A 208 -4.08 -5.65 -14.68
CA TYR A 208 -5.13 -4.70 -14.29
C TYR A 208 -6.47 -5.32 -13.91
N LYS A 209 -6.90 -6.41 -14.55
CA LYS A 209 -8.17 -7.10 -14.21
C LYS A 209 -8.17 -7.67 -12.79
N MET A 210 -7.01 -7.94 -12.21
CA MET A 210 -6.88 -8.40 -10.82
C MET A 210 -6.80 -7.25 -9.82
N VAL A 211 -6.51 -6.02 -10.26
CA VAL A 211 -6.30 -4.88 -9.36
C VAL A 211 -7.58 -4.52 -8.62
N GLY A 212 -8.73 -4.46 -9.30
CA GLY A 212 -10.03 -4.24 -8.64
C GLY A 212 -10.37 -5.34 -7.65
N VAL A 213 -10.06 -6.61 -7.98
CA VAL A 213 -10.23 -7.75 -7.07
C VAL A 213 -9.36 -7.61 -5.83
N LEU A 214 -8.08 -7.23 -5.98
CA LEU A 214 -7.14 -7.05 -4.90
C LEU A 214 -7.47 -5.83 -4.03
N ALA A 215 -7.99 -4.76 -4.65
CA ALA A 215 -8.48 -3.56 -3.95
C ALA A 215 -9.71 -3.91 -3.11
N GLY A 216 -10.70 -4.61 -3.68
CA GLY A 216 -11.92 -4.97 -2.95
C GLY A 216 -11.71 -6.05 -1.89
N LEU A 217 -10.98 -7.13 -2.21
CA LEU A 217 -10.89 -8.34 -1.39
C LEU A 217 -9.57 -8.50 -0.64
N GLY A 218 -8.63 -7.57 -0.81
CA GLY A 218 -7.29 -7.70 -0.29
C GLY A 218 -6.43 -8.72 -1.05
N THR A 219 -5.17 -8.82 -0.64
CA THR A 219 -4.20 -9.76 -1.20
C THR A 219 -4.49 -11.18 -0.70
N PRO A 220 -4.50 -12.20 -1.57
CA PRO A 220 -4.66 -13.60 -1.17
C PRO A 220 -3.36 -14.17 -0.58
N ARG A 221 -3.47 -15.29 0.14
CA ARG A 221 -2.30 -16.05 0.59
C ARG A 221 -1.48 -16.54 -0.59
N SER A 222 -0.17 -16.50 -0.42
CA SER A 222 0.76 -17.04 -1.41
C SER A 222 0.78 -18.56 -1.38
N GLY A 223 1.25 -19.17 -2.48
CA GLY A 223 1.40 -20.63 -2.56
C GLY A 223 2.40 -21.20 -1.55
N PRO A 224 2.34 -22.52 -1.27
CA PRO A 224 3.16 -23.20 -0.26
C PRO A 224 4.66 -23.14 -0.51
N TYR A 225 5.09 -22.95 -1.77
CA TYR A 225 6.51 -22.89 -2.16
C TYR A 225 7.11 -21.48 -2.11
N SER A 226 6.45 -20.60 -1.39
CA SER A 226 6.84 -19.20 -1.24
C SER A 226 8.07 -19.04 -0.37
N SER A 227 8.98 -18.13 -0.73
CA SER A 227 10.23 -17.89 0.02
C SER A 227 10.10 -17.59 1.51
N LEU A 228 8.94 -17.10 1.96
CA LEU A 228 8.66 -16.72 3.35
C LEU A 228 7.35 -17.36 3.85
N GLY A 229 6.99 -18.52 3.29
CA GLY A 229 5.78 -19.26 3.63
C GLY A 229 4.50 -18.81 2.90
N PRO A 230 3.39 -19.56 3.05
CA PRO A 230 2.12 -19.35 2.36
C PRO A 230 1.24 -18.25 3.00
N TYR A 231 1.80 -17.06 3.16
CA TYR A 231 1.15 -15.91 3.82
C TYR A 231 0.90 -14.76 2.82
N PHE A 232 0.44 -13.62 3.32
CA PHE A 232 0.07 -12.45 2.51
C PHE A 232 1.30 -11.61 2.20
N LYS A 233 1.61 -11.42 0.91
CA LYS A 233 2.88 -10.84 0.45
C LYS A 233 2.70 -9.50 -0.23
N PHE A 234 3.52 -8.56 0.22
CA PHE A 234 3.61 -7.21 -0.28
C PHE A 234 5.05 -6.85 -0.61
N ALA A 235 5.21 -5.74 -1.28
CA ALA A 235 6.47 -5.23 -1.76
C ALA A 235 6.53 -3.71 -1.52
N ASP A 236 7.72 -3.14 -1.62
CA ASP A 236 7.83 -1.70 -1.85
C ASP A 236 7.31 -1.33 -3.25
N HIS A 237 7.24 -0.04 -3.53
CA HIS A 237 6.74 0.45 -4.81
C HIS A 237 7.56 -0.06 -6.01
N ALA A 238 8.90 -0.07 -5.91
CA ALA A 238 9.76 -0.48 -7.03
C ALA A 238 9.53 -1.95 -7.42
N ARG A 239 9.45 -2.86 -6.43
CA ARG A 239 9.18 -4.27 -6.69
C ARG A 239 7.74 -4.53 -7.08
N ALA A 240 6.78 -3.82 -6.50
CA ALA A 240 5.39 -3.93 -6.91
C ALA A 240 5.20 -3.48 -8.36
N LEU A 241 5.83 -2.37 -8.78
CA LEU A 241 5.82 -1.88 -10.16
C LEU A 241 6.30 -2.96 -11.13
N ARG A 242 7.36 -3.69 -10.79
CA ARG A 242 7.82 -4.82 -11.59
C ARG A 242 6.72 -5.85 -11.81
N PHE A 243 6.00 -6.24 -10.76
CA PHE A 243 4.91 -7.22 -10.87
C PHE A 243 3.63 -6.66 -11.50
N GLY A 244 3.45 -5.34 -11.50
CA GLY A 244 2.38 -4.66 -12.22
C GLY A 244 2.66 -4.50 -13.72
N VAL A 245 3.92 -4.55 -14.15
CA VAL A 245 4.32 -4.27 -15.54
C VAL A 245 4.74 -5.51 -16.31
N VAL A 246 5.47 -6.43 -15.67
CA VAL A 246 6.00 -7.64 -16.32
C VAL A 246 5.58 -8.92 -15.62
N SER A 247 5.39 -9.97 -16.41
CA SER A 247 5.07 -11.31 -15.91
C SER A 247 6.19 -11.92 -15.07
N LEU A 248 5.81 -12.71 -14.06
CA LEU A 248 6.73 -13.30 -13.07
C LEU A 248 7.80 -14.22 -13.68
N ASN A 249 7.48 -14.90 -14.77
CA ASN A 249 8.36 -15.87 -15.43
C ASN A 249 9.14 -15.26 -16.60
N GLY A 250 8.98 -13.96 -16.87
CA GLY A 250 9.63 -13.28 -17.99
C GLY A 250 9.18 -13.79 -19.35
N LYS A 251 7.98 -14.39 -19.45
CA LYS A 251 7.40 -14.92 -20.69
C LYS A 251 6.01 -14.37 -20.95
N PRO A 252 5.51 -14.42 -22.20
CA PRO A 252 4.13 -14.12 -22.50
C PRO A 252 3.16 -14.91 -21.60
N GLN A 253 2.07 -14.26 -21.18
CA GLN A 253 1.09 -14.84 -20.25
C GLN A 253 -0.32 -14.80 -20.84
N TYR A 254 -1.10 -15.84 -20.51
CA TYR A 254 -2.47 -16.04 -20.97
C TYR A 254 -3.40 -16.28 -19.78
N VAL A 255 -4.65 -15.85 -19.91
CA VAL A 255 -5.75 -16.17 -18.99
C VAL A 255 -6.86 -16.81 -19.81
N GLY A 256 -7.02 -18.12 -19.68
CA GLY A 256 -7.77 -18.90 -20.67
C GLY A 256 -7.09 -18.78 -22.04
N ASP A 257 -7.86 -18.37 -23.04
CA ASP A 257 -7.37 -18.14 -24.41
C ASP A 257 -6.94 -16.68 -24.67
N GLU A 258 -7.14 -15.78 -23.70
CA GLU A 258 -6.81 -14.35 -23.84
C GLU A 258 -5.33 -14.12 -23.47
N LYS A 259 -4.55 -13.57 -24.41
CA LYS A 259 -3.19 -13.11 -24.15
C LYS A 259 -3.23 -11.79 -23.38
N ILE A 260 -2.60 -11.75 -22.21
CA ILE A 260 -2.60 -10.56 -21.34
C ILE A 260 -1.29 -9.77 -21.39
N THR A 261 -0.34 -10.21 -22.21
CA THR A 261 0.93 -9.52 -22.49
C THR A 261 0.99 -8.99 -23.91
N ARG A 262 1.77 -7.92 -24.12
CA ARG A 262 2.00 -7.28 -25.42
C ARG A 262 2.85 -8.17 -26.31
N GLU A 263 2.32 -8.56 -27.46
CA GLU A 263 3.06 -9.33 -28.47
C GLU A 263 3.77 -10.53 -27.82
N GLU A 264 4.98 -10.90 -28.23
CA GLU A 264 5.77 -11.97 -27.62
C GLU A 264 6.66 -11.50 -26.45
N THR A 265 6.26 -10.42 -25.77
CA THR A 265 6.97 -9.89 -24.60
C THR A 265 6.31 -10.37 -23.29
N PRO A 266 7.01 -10.27 -22.14
CA PRO A 266 6.41 -10.44 -20.82
C PRO A 266 5.68 -9.20 -20.30
N VAL A 267 5.68 -8.10 -21.03
CA VAL A 267 5.06 -6.84 -20.59
C VAL A 267 3.55 -6.97 -20.68
N PHE A 268 2.82 -6.70 -19.60
CA PHE A 268 1.35 -6.73 -19.64
C PHE A 268 0.79 -5.72 -20.62
N THR A 269 -0.38 -5.98 -21.20
CA THR A 269 -1.10 -5.00 -22.02
C THR A 269 -1.54 -3.78 -21.21
N LYS A 270 -1.84 -4.00 -19.94
CA LYS A 270 -2.14 -2.97 -18.94
C LYS A 270 -1.87 -3.53 -17.55
N GLY A 271 -1.25 -2.72 -16.71
CA GLY A 271 -0.87 -3.10 -15.35
C GLY A 271 -1.73 -2.44 -14.29
N GLY A 272 -1.40 -2.70 -13.03
CA GLY A 272 -1.81 -1.81 -11.95
C GLY A 272 -1.19 -2.15 -10.61
N LEU A 273 -1.45 -1.27 -9.65
CA LEU A 273 -0.93 -1.29 -8.30
C LEU A 273 -2.07 -1.11 -7.31
N VAL A 274 -2.02 -1.84 -6.20
CA VAL A 274 -2.84 -1.58 -5.02
C VAL A 274 -1.91 -1.22 -3.86
N LYS A 275 -2.20 -0.10 -3.22
CA LYS A 275 -1.52 0.42 -2.04
C LYS A 275 -2.24 -0.05 -0.78
N TYR A 276 -1.50 -0.59 0.17
CA TYR A 276 -1.99 -1.13 1.43
C TYR A 276 -1.32 -0.45 2.61
N MET A 277 -2.06 -0.33 3.70
CA MET A 277 -1.54 -0.12 5.04
C MET A 277 -1.37 -1.48 5.71
N LEU A 278 -0.17 -1.74 6.21
CA LEU A 278 0.20 -2.99 6.86
C LEU A 278 0.48 -2.76 8.35
N PHE A 279 -0.18 -3.55 9.20
CA PHE A 279 0.07 -3.60 10.63
C PHE A 279 0.98 -4.78 10.94
N LEU A 280 2.26 -4.49 11.15
CA LEU A 280 3.32 -5.49 11.18
C LEU A 280 3.43 -6.18 12.53
N GLY A 281 3.06 -5.50 13.62
CA GLY A 281 3.16 -6.03 14.98
C GLY A 281 4.59 -6.48 15.30
N ASN A 282 4.73 -7.64 15.96
CA ASN A 282 6.05 -8.22 16.23
C ASN A 282 6.67 -8.76 14.93
N THR A 283 7.70 -8.08 14.41
CA THR A 283 8.25 -8.32 13.07
C THR A 283 9.61 -9.02 13.12
N LYS A 284 9.78 -10.11 12.36
CA LYS A 284 11.10 -10.70 12.09
C LYS A 284 11.76 -10.00 10.90
N VAL A 285 13.00 -9.54 11.04
CA VAL A 285 13.77 -8.94 9.95
C VAL A 285 14.90 -9.88 9.53
N LEU A 286 15.02 -10.16 8.23
CA LEU A 286 16.07 -11.01 7.66
C LEU A 286 17.21 -10.13 7.12
N LEU A 287 18.34 -10.07 7.84
CA LEU A 287 19.45 -9.16 7.54
C LEU A 287 20.60 -9.80 6.75
N ASN A 288 20.55 -11.10 6.49
CA ASN A 288 21.60 -11.87 5.80
C ASN A 288 22.98 -11.75 6.47
N LEU A 289 23.02 -11.66 7.80
CA LEU A 289 24.29 -11.60 8.53
C LEU A 289 25.06 -12.92 8.39
N SER A 290 26.37 -12.88 8.53
CA SER A 290 27.19 -14.10 8.52
C SER A 290 26.76 -15.10 9.60
N SER A 291 26.26 -14.61 10.73
CA SER A 291 25.71 -15.37 11.85
C SER A 291 24.27 -15.86 11.65
N ASP A 292 23.52 -15.33 10.68
CA ASP A 292 22.15 -15.75 10.44
C ASP A 292 22.13 -17.19 9.93
N PRO A 293 21.23 -18.05 10.43
CA PRO A 293 21.11 -19.43 9.98
C PRO A 293 20.50 -19.49 8.58
N ASP A 294 20.91 -20.49 7.81
CA ASP A 294 20.25 -20.84 6.55
C ASP A 294 18.85 -21.43 6.82
N ASP A 295 17.92 -21.22 5.88
CA ASP A 295 16.63 -21.89 5.87
C ASP A 295 16.79 -23.41 5.70
N ASP A 296 16.30 -24.17 6.67
CA ASP A 296 16.37 -25.63 6.71
C ASP A 296 15.09 -26.31 6.18
N SER A 297 14.18 -25.56 5.54
CA SER A 297 13.01 -26.14 4.88
C SER A 297 13.39 -27.01 3.68
N SER A 298 12.67 -28.12 3.51
CA SER A 298 12.94 -29.10 2.45
C SER A 298 12.87 -28.48 1.04
N GLU A 299 11.98 -27.51 0.86
CA GLU A 299 11.77 -26.74 -0.35
C GLU A 299 12.98 -25.87 -0.68
N SER A 300 13.52 -25.14 0.30
CA SER A 300 14.69 -24.28 0.11
C SER A 300 15.92 -25.11 -0.18
N ILE A 301 16.16 -26.21 0.55
CA ILE A 301 17.27 -27.14 0.31
C ILE A 301 17.21 -27.69 -1.12
N ARG A 302 16.06 -28.25 -1.52
CA ARG A 302 15.85 -28.81 -2.87
C ARG A 302 16.04 -27.77 -3.97
N LEU A 303 15.59 -26.52 -3.76
CA LEU A 303 15.78 -25.45 -4.75
C LEU A 303 17.25 -24.98 -4.81
N ALA A 304 17.96 -24.94 -3.69
CA ALA A 304 19.37 -24.57 -3.61
C ALA A 304 20.30 -25.57 -4.33
N GLU A 305 19.91 -26.84 -4.43
CA GLU A 305 20.64 -27.85 -5.21
C GLU A 305 20.70 -27.53 -6.70
N SER A 306 19.67 -26.86 -7.23
CA SER A 306 19.52 -26.60 -8.68
C SER A 306 19.68 -25.13 -9.07
N ARG A 307 19.65 -24.20 -8.10
CA ARG A 307 19.67 -22.75 -8.36
C ARG A 307 20.65 -22.06 -7.41
N LEU A 308 21.74 -21.55 -7.98
CA LEU A 308 22.78 -20.83 -7.22
C LEU A 308 22.21 -19.62 -6.49
N PHE A 309 21.32 -18.84 -7.13
CA PHE A 309 20.66 -17.71 -6.48
C PHE A 309 19.90 -18.09 -5.21
N ILE A 310 19.29 -19.29 -5.16
CA ILE A 310 18.59 -19.76 -3.96
C ILE A 310 19.61 -20.11 -2.86
N LYS A 311 20.72 -20.74 -3.23
CA LYS A 311 21.84 -21.02 -2.33
C LYS A 311 22.42 -19.74 -1.71
N ASP A 312 22.59 -18.69 -2.53
CA ASP A 312 23.11 -17.39 -2.08
C ASP A 312 22.13 -16.63 -1.18
N THR A 313 20.84 -16.98 -1.23
CA THR A 313 19.76 -16.32 -0.46
C THR A 313 19.21 -17.15 0.69
N MET A 314 19.85 -18.27 1.07
CA MET A 314 19.27 -19.21 2.05
C MET A 314 18.91 -18.56 3.40
N LYS A 315 19.66 -17.57 3.86
CA LYS A 315 19.41 -16.83 5.12
C LYS A 315 18.26 -15.82 5.03
N LEU A 316 17.85 -15.49 3.80
CA LEU A 316 16.75 -14.58 3.50
C LEU A 316 15.44 -15.32 3.23
N ARG A 317 15.36 -16.59 3.64
CA ARG A 317 14.22 -17.47 3.37
C ARG A 317 13.71 -18.11 4.65
N ASP A 318 12.45 -18.51 4.59
CA ASP A 318 11.76 -19.36 5.56
C ASP A 318 10.56 -19.96 4.84
N SER A 319 10.83 -20.86 3.88
CA SER A 319 9.78 -21.38 2.98
C SER A 319 8.72 -22.19 3.74
N ALA A 320 9.11 -22.80 4.86
CA ALA A 320 8.19 -23.50 5.77
C ALA A 320 7.35 -22.55 6.64
N GLY A 321 7.64 -21.24 6.66
CA GLY A 321 6.88 -20.26 7.42
C GLY A 321 7.02 -20.41 8.94
N LYS A 322 8.17 -20.90 9.43
CA LYS A 322 8.42 -21.18 10.85
C LYS A 322 8.34 -19.91 11.70
N TRP A 323 8.70 -18.76 11.13
CA TRP A 323 8.58 -17.44 11.76
C TRP A 323 7.20 -17.16 12.35
N ALA A 324 6.11 -17.61 11.72
CA ALA A 324 4.74 -17.28 12.11
C ALA A 324 4.30 -17.87 13.47
N SER A 325 5.11 -18.77 14.05
CA SER A 325 4.93 -19.27 15.41
C SER A 325 5.28 -18.23 16.49
N LYS A 326 6.11 -17.23 16.17
CA LYS A 326 6.63 -16.23 17.11
C LYS A 326 6.37 -14.79 16.71
N TYR A 327 6.16 -14.53 15.42
CA TYR A 327 6.07 -13.20 14.85
C TYR A 327 4.74 -13.02 14.09
N ASP A 328 4.28 -11.78 14.03
CA ASP A 328 3.07 -11.37 13.31
C ASP A 328 3.38 -11.04 11.84
N SER A 329 4.63 -10.70 11.55
CA SER A 329 5.12 -10.44 10.20
C SER A 329 6.60 -10.80 10.05
N ILE A 330 7.05 -10.84 8.79
CA ILE A 330 8.44 -11.00 8.41
C ILE A 330 8.79 -10.06 7.26
N MET A 331 9.97 -9.47 7.32
CA MET A 331 10.46 -8.54 6.32
C MET A 331 11.85 -8.93 5.83
N GLN A 332 12.02 -8.88 4.51
CA GLN A 332 13.30 -8.79 3.86
C GLN A 332 13.52 -7.31 3.47
N PRO A 333 14.49 -6.60 4.07
CA PRO A 333 14.75 -5.21 3.73
C PRO A 333 15.48 -5.10 2.39
N LEU A 334 15.73 -3.86 1.97
CA LEU A 334 16.61 -3.57 0.84
C LEU A 334 18.01 -4.07 1.17
N ILE A 335 18.50 -5.07 0.44
CA ILE A 335 19.80 -5.68 0.69
C ILE A 335 20.50 -6.04 -0.62
N THR A 336 21.83 -5.87 -0.64
CA THR A 336 22.66 -6.31 -1.76
C THR A 336 23.26 -7.68 -1.44
N ILE A 337 23.14 -8.60 -2.37
CA ILE A 337 23.77 -9.92 -2.30
C ILE A 337 24.66 -10.14 -3.52
N TYR A 338 25.67 -10.98 -3.39
CA TYR A 338 26.40 -11.47 -4.56
C TYR A 338 25.60 -12.61 -5.19
N ASP A 339 25.13 -12.42 -6.42
CA ASP A 339 24.41 -13.41 -7.20
C ASP A 339 25.42 -14.24 -8.00
N SER A 340 25.72 -15.46 -7.52
CA SER A 340 26.73 -16.34 -8.11
C SER A 340 26.36 -16.83 -9.50
N GLU A 341 25.06 -16.84 -9.84
CA GLU A 341 24.55 -17.24 -11.14
C GLU A 341 24.89 -16.18 -12.20
N SER A 342 24.67 -14.92 -11.86
CA SER A 342 24.97 -13.78 -12.74
C SER A 342 26.36 -13.15 -12.52
N LYS A 343 27.12 -13.62 -11.53
CA LYS A 343 28.47 -13.16 -11.15
C LYS A 343 28.58 -11.66 -10.87
N ARG A 344 27.55 -11.10 -10.25
CA ARG A 344 27.49 -9.66 -9.92
C ARG A 344 26.72 -9.43 -8.62
N ASP A 345 26.95 -8.26 -8.04
CA ASP A 345 26.10 -7.79 -6.96
C ASP A 345 24.70 -7.50 -7.48
N ARG A 346 23.71 -7.95 -6.71
CA ARG A 346 22.30 -7.79 -7.00
C ARG A 346 21.60 -7.20 -5.80
N GLN A 347 20.91 -6.08 -6.03
CA GLN A 347 20.02 -5.50 -5.06
C GLN A 347 18.71 -6.29 -5.03
N LEU A 348 18.28 -6.68 -3.83
CA LEU A 348 17.00 -7.29 -3.58
C LEU A 348 16.07 -6.25 -2.98
N ASP A 349 15.05 -5.89 -3.74
CA ASP A 349 14.02 -4.95 -3.29
C ASP A 349 13.25 -5.52 -2.08
N PRO A 350 12.80 -4.66 -1.14
CA PRO A 350 12.04 -5.06 0.03
C PRO A 350 10.86 -5.99 -0.27
N GLN A 351 10.63 -6.93 0.65
CA GLN A 351 9.45 -7.78 0.67
C GLN A 351 8.94 -7.87 2.09
N VAL A 352 7.63 -7.67 2.25
CA VAL A 352 6.97 -7.73 3.55
C VAL A 352 5.89 -8.80 3.49
N VAL A 353 5.77 -9.59 4.56
CA VAL A 353 4.79 -10.66 4.66
C VAL A 353 4.10 -10.59 6.00
N VAL A 354 2.77 -10.53 5.98
CA VAL A 354 1.95 -10.53 7.20
C VAL A 354 1.21 -11.86 7.35
N LYS A 355 1.05 -12.30 8.59
CA LYS A 355 0.51 -13.62 8.93
C LYS A 355 -1.01 -13.69 8.72
N GLU A 356 -1.72 -12.70 9.22
CA GLU A 356 -3.18 -12.66 9.25
C GLU A 356 -3.75 -11.69 8.21
N PHE A 357 -4.92 -12.02 7.67
CA PHE A 357 -5.56 -11.21 6.65
C PHE A 357 -5.90 -9.80 7.16
N ARG A 358 -6.30 -9.69 8.43
CA ARG A 358 -6.63 -8.39 9.06
C ARG A 358 -5.46 -7.41 9.15
N GLN A 359 -4.22 -7.85 8.95
CA GLN A 359 -3.04 -6.98 8.99
C GLN A 359 -2.84 -6.15 7.72
N GLN A 360 -3.69 -6.29 6.71
CA GLN A 360 -3.67 -5.49 5.48
C GLN A 360 -4.95 -4.68 5.33
N HIS A 361 -4.82 -3.47 4.83
CA HIS A 361 -5.95 -2.60 4.53
C HIS A 361 -5.68 -1.81 3.23
N PRO A 362 -6.39 -2.10 2.11
CA PRO A 362 -6.20 -1.38 0.86
C PRO A 362 -6.73 0.05 0.98
N ILE A 363 -5.97 1.03 0.45
CA ILE A 363 -6.30 2.46 0.52
C ILE A 363 -6.56 3.06 -0.86
N GLN A 364 -5.67 2.76 -1.80
CA GLN A 364 -5.74 3.28 -3.15
C GLN A 364 -5.32 2.22 -4.16
N TYR A 365 -5.79 2.34 -5.39
CA TYR A 365 -5.26 1.58 -6.51
C TYR A 365 -5.10 2.46 -7.75
N ALA A 366 -4.20 2.06 -8.64
CA ALA A 366 -3.96 2.74 -9.90
C ALA A 366 -3.81 1.72 -11.02
N TYR A 367 -4.28 2.07 -12.20
CA TYR A 367 -3.89 1.36 -13.42
C TYR A 367 -2.62 1.96 -14.00
N LEU A 368 -1.85 1.11 -14.67
CA LEU A 368 -0.59 1.49 -15.28
C LEU A 368 -0.68 1.31 -16.80
N ASP A 369 -0.35 2.38 -17.51
CA ASP A 369 -0.07 2.33 -18.94
C ASP A 369 1.34 1.75 -19.13
N THR A 370 1.42 0.63 -19.86
CA THR A 370 2.67 -0.08 -20.15
C THR A 370 3.12 0.07 -21.61
N SER A 371 2.44 0.89 -22.41
CA SER A 371 2.68 1.04 -23.86
C SER A 371 4.10 1.53 -24.20
N LYS A 372 4.66 2.36 -23.34
CA LYS A 372 6.01 2.93 -23.50
C LYS A 372 7.14 2.04 -22.97
N VAL A 373 6.81 0.94 -22.27
CA VAL A 373 7.83 0.06 -21.69
C VAL A 373 8.60 -0.67 -22.79
N THR A 374 9.92 -0.50 -22.77
CA THR A 374 10.87 -1.07 -23.73
C THR A 374 11.90 -1.99 -23.08
N LEU A 375 12.52 -2.85 -23.89
CA LEU A 375 13.64 -3.69 -23.47
C LEU A 375 14.93 -2.88 -23.49
N ASP A 376 15.59 -2.76 -22.34
CA ASP A 376 16.95 -2.28 -22.27
C ASP A 376 17.89 -3.38 -22.80
N LYS A 377 18.54 -3.09 -23.93
CA LYS A 377 19.41 -4.03 -24.65
C LYS A 377 20.69 -4.34 -23.88
N GLU A 378 21.16 -3.44 -23.02
CA GLU A 378 22.39 -3.63 -22.26
C GLU A 378 22.15 -4.55 -21.07
N SER A 379 21.08 -4.28 -20.30
CA SER A 379 20.77 -5.07 -19.12
C SER A 379 19.97 -6.34 -19.42
N GLY A 380 19.27 -6.38 -20.55
CA GLY A 380 18.35 -7.47 -20.90
C GLY A 380 17.04 -7.44 -20.10
N PHE A 381 16.75 -6.35 -19.38
CA PHE A 381 15.53 -6.17 -18.61
C PHE A 381 14.63 -5.10 -19.23
N TYR A 382 13.32 -5.20 -18.99
CA TYR A 382 12.38 -4.17 -19.41
C TYR A 382 12.47 -2.96 -18.48
N ASN A 383 12.48 -1.75 -19.04
CA ASN A 383 12.51 -0.50 -18.29
C ASN A 383 11.12 -0.19 -17.72
N ILE A 384 10.78 -0.83 -16.60
CA ILE A 384 9.46 -0.70 -15.95
C ILE A 384 9.13 0.74 -15.52
N LYS A 385 10.13 1.63 -15.40
CA LYS A 385 9.95 3.04 -15.05
C LYS A 385 9.34 3.86 -16.20
N GLU A 386 9.28 3.31 -17.41
CA GLU A 386 8.58 3.92 -18.55
C GLU A 386 7.05 3.75 -18.46
N SER A 387 6.58 2.92 -17.52
CA SER A 387 5.14 2.89 -17.18
C SER A 387 4.75 4.11 -16.36
N TYR A 388 3.48 4.50 -16.46
CA TYR A 388 2.92 5.64 -15.74
C TYR A 388 1.47 5.34 -15.33
N LEU A 389 0.98 6.04 -14.32
CA LEU A 389 -0.43 5.93 -13.92
C LEU A 389 -1.28 6.45 -15.07
N GLU A 390 -2.31 5.69 -15.46
CA GLU A 390 -3.32 6.16 -16.40
C GLU A 390 -4.08 7.36 -15.85
#